data_AF-A0A1F0NJ87-F1
#
_entry.id   AF-A0A1F0NJ87-F1
#
_cell.length_a   1.000
_cell.length_b   1.000
_cell.length_c   1.000
_cell.angle_alpha   90.00
_cell.angle_beta   90.00
_cell.angle_gamma   90.00
#
_symmetry.space_group_name_H-M   'P 1'
#
loop_
_entity.id
_entity.type
_entity.pdbx_description
1 polymer ?
#
loop_
_entity_poly.entity_id
_entity_poly.type
_entity_poly.pdbx_seq_one_letter_code
_entity_poly.pdbx_strand_id
1 'polypeptide(L)'
;MNKQELIEKIGSLDKLYGEKYYVALDDVLDLVKQLDEPEKVVVPQFVAGWIEEARKSCKDVADFFDFDFTNEEVGKWFMQERPFDLAARAWLDGYEVEKEKRYRVKVKGICGNHETLNREKHSNKWLFSDREENSLYGTHHTRKELEDAGFSEVFNSPLFEVEEVE
;
A
#
# COMPACT_ATOMS: atom_id res chain seq x y z
N MET A 1 -8.88 23.27 1.81
CA MET A 1 -9.45 24.38 1.01
C MET A 1 -10.01 23.82 -0.30
N ASN A 2 -11.18 24.26 -0.74
CA ASN A 2 -11.72 23.80 -2.04
C ASN A 2 -11.12 24.59 -3.22
N LYS A 3 -11.36 24.12 -4.45
CA LYS A 3 -10.82 24.75 -5.67
C LYS A 3 -11.27 26.20 -5.84
N GLN A 4 -12.49 26.55 -5.47
CA GLN A 4 -13.03 27.89 -5.65
C GLN A 4 -12.39 28.88 -4.67
N GLU A 5 -12.23 28.49 -3.41
CA GLU A 5 -11.49 29.26 -2.41
C GLU A 5 -10.02 29.45 -2.79
N LEU A 6 -9.38 28.44 -3.40
CA LEU A 6 -7.99 28.57 -3.90
C LEU A 6 -7.90 29.66 -4.97
N ILE A 7 -8.83 29.68 -5.93
CA ILE A 7 -8.86 30.68 -7.01
C ILE A 7 -9.05 32.08 -6.43
N GLU A 8 -9.96 32.24 -5.47
CA GLU A 8 -10.18 33.53 -4.79
C GLU A 8 -8.93 34.01 -4.04
N LYS A 9 -8.26 33.12 -3.30
CA LYS A 9 -7.03 33.47 -2.58
C LYS A 9 -5.90 33.83 -3.54
N ILE A 10 -5.67 33.08 -4.61
CA ILE A 10 -4.65 33.42 -5.62
C ILE A 10 -4.96 34.78 -6.24
N GLY A 11 -6.22 35.05 -6.62
CA GLY A 11 -6.61 36.35 -7.17
C GLY A 11 -6.44 37.52 -6.19
N SER A 12 -6.36 37.26 -4.88
CA SER A 12 -6.09 38.28 -3.86
C SER A 12 -4.61 38.56 -3.61
N LEU A 13 -3.69 37.72 -4.12
CA LEU A 13 -2.23 37.89 -3.96
C LEU A 13 -1.62 38.89 -4.95
N ASP A 14 -2.43 39.43 -5.87
CA ASP A 14 -1.98 40.26 -6.98
C ASP A 14 -1.30 41.56 -6.51
N LYS A 15 -0.02 41.71 -6.85
CA LYS A 15 0.70 43.00 -6.81
C LYS A 15 0.80 43.57 -8.21
N LEU A 16 0.27 44.77 -8.38
CA LEU A 16 0.22 45.47 -9.66
C LEU A 16 1.56 46.20 -9.91
N TYR A 17 2.29 45.81 -10.95
CA TYR A 17 3.51 46.48 -11.39
C TYR A 17 3.44 46.78 -12.89
N GLY A 18 3.03 48.01 -13.22
CA GLY A 18 2.72 48.40 -14.60
C GLY A 18 1.48 47.66 -15.11
N GLU A 19 1.55 47.06 -16.30
CA GLU A 19 0.45 46.27 -16.90
C GLU A 19 0.53 44.76 -16.58
N LYS A 20 1.42 44.34 -15.68
CA LYS A 20 1.64 42.94 -15.32
C LYS A 20 1.33 42.68 -13.86
N TYR A 21 0.69 41.54 -13.61
CA TYR A 21 0.48 40.96 -12.29
C TYR A 21 1.64 40.03 -11.96
N TYR A 22 2.16 40.14 -10.74
CA TYR A 22 3.17 39.23 -10.22
C TYR A 22 2.67 38.61 -8.92
N VAL A 23 2.80 37.30 -8.83
CA VAL A 23 2.51 36.52 -7.61
C VAL A 23 3.78 35.78 -7.24
N ALA A 24 4.12 35.72 -5.94
CA ALA A 24 5.25 34.93 -5.48
C ALA A 24 4.94 33.44 -5.66
N LEU A 25 5.87 32.71 -6.28
CA LEU A 25 5.71 31.28 -6.51
C LEU A 25 5.50 30.51 -5.21
N ASP A 26 6.23 30.88 -4.15
CA ASP A 26 6.13 30.23 -2.84
C ASP A 26 4.73 30.40 -2.23
N ASP A 27 4.13 31.59 -2.33
CA ASP A 27 2.77 31.85 -1.84
C ASP A 27 1.74 31.00 -2.58
N VAL A 28 1.88 30.86 -3.91
CA VAL A 28 1.00 30.00 -4.71
C VAL A 28 1.18 28.53 -4.33
N LEU A 29 2.42 28.08 -4.16
CA LEU A 29 2.70 26.69 -3.77
C LEU A 29 2.12 26.38 -2.38
N ASP A 30 2.24 27.30 -1.42
CA ASP A 30 1.70 27.11 -0.08
C ASP A 30 0.16 27.13 -0.05
N LEU A 31 -0.49 27.88 -0.94
CA LEU A 31 -1.93 27.80 -1.15
C LEU A 31 -2.36 26.49 -1.79
N VAL A 32 -1.61 26.00 -2.80
CA VAL A 32 -1.90 24.74 -3.49
C VAL A 32 -1.77 23.55 -2.54
N LYS A 33 -0.78 23.56 -1.63
CA LYS A 33 -0.63 22.52 -0.58
C LYS A 33 -1.80 22.46 0.40
N GLN A 34 -2.61 23.52 0.49
CA GLN A 34 -3.81 23.56 1.34
C GLN A 34 -5.07 23.08 0.59
N LEU A 35 -4.96 22.69 -0.67
CA LEU A 35 -6.08 22.15 -1.43
C LEU A 35 -6.47 20.80 -0.84
N ASP A 36 -7.76 20.63 -0.57
CA ASP A 36 -8.27 19.35 -0.07
C ASP A 36 -8.26 18.36 -1.25
N GLU A 37 -7.37 17.38 -1.20
CA GLU A 37 -7.45 16.20 -2.08
C GLU A 37 -8.46 15.21 -1.50
N PRO A 38 -9.18 14.46 -2.36
CA PRO A 38 -10.03 13.40 -1.87
C PRO A 38 -9.18 12.38 -1.11
N GLU A 39 -9.64 11.99 0.08
CA GLU A 39 -8.94 11.04 0.93
C GLU A 39 -8.88 9.68 0.23
N LYS A 40 -7.67 9.25 -0.13
CA LYS A 40 -7.45 7.95 -0.76
C LYS A 40 -7.75 6.85 0.24
N VAL A 41 -8.56 5.90 -0.18
CA VAL A 41 -8.83 4.71 0.62
C VAL A 41 -7.66 3.73 0.53
N VAL A 42 -7.46 2.96 1.60
CA VAL A 42 -6.49 1.86 1.61
C VAL A 42 -7.20 0.59 1.16
N VAL A 43 -6.65 -0.11 0.17
CA VAL A 43 -7.19 -1.39 -0.34
C VAL A 43 -6.11 -2.48 -0.36
N PRO A 44 -6.47 -3.77 -0.16
CA PRO A 44 -5.50 -4.85 -0.29
C PRO A 44 -4.90 -4.97 -1.69
N GLN A 45 -3.68 -5.51 -1.80
CA GLN A 45 -2.96 -5.67 -3.06
C GLN A 45 -3.74 -6.45 -4.14
N PHE A 46 -4.48 -7.50 -3.76
CA PHE A 46 -5.29 -8.28 -4.70
C PHE A 46 -6.52 -7.50 -5.21
N VAL A 47 -7.07 -6.58 -4.40
CA VAL A 47 -8.16 -5.66 -4.81
C VAL A 47 -7.61 -4.58 -5.73
N ALA A 48 -6.45 -4.01 -5.41
CA ALA A 48 -5.75 -3.07 -6.28
C ALA A 48 -5.51 -3.67 -7.67
N GLY A 49 -4.99 -4.91 -7.74
CA GLY A 49 -4.81 -5.62 -9.00
C GLY A 49 -6.13 -5.81 -9.78
N TRP A 50 -7.21 -6.13 -9.09
CA TRP A 50 -8.54 -6.25 -9.71
C TRP A 50 -9.08 -4.91 -10.25
N ILE A 51 -8.91 -3.81 -9.50
CA ILE A 51 -9.30 -2.46 -9.95
C ILE A 51 -8.54 -2.08 -11.23
N GLU A 52 -7.23 -2.34 -11.30
CA GLU A 52 -6.44 -2.03 -12.50
C GLU A 52 -6.84 -2.87 -13.72
N GLU A 53 -7.24 -4.14 -13.54
CA GLU A 53 -7.80 -4.93 -14.63
C GLU A 53 -9.14 -4.38 -15.10
N ALA A 54 -10.02 -3.99 -14.17
CA ALA A 54 -11.29 -3.37 -14.50
C ALA A 54 -11.10 -2.06 -15.28
N ARG A 55 -10.08 -1.24 -14.96
CA ARG A 55 -9.75 0.00 -15.68
C ARG A 55 -9.46 -0.19 -17.16
N LYS A 56 -9.05 -1.39 -17.58
CA LYS A 56 -8.78 -1.68 -19.00
C LYS A 56 -10.05 -1.90 -19.82
N SER A 57 -11.15 -2.28 -19.18
CA SER A 57 -12.36 -2.77 -19.85
C SER A 57 -13.62 -1.94 -19.51
N CYS A 58 -13.71 -1.43 -18.29
CA CYS A 58 -14.87 -0.69 -17.77
C CYS A 58 -14.73 0.80 -18.10
N LYS A 59 -15.84 1.43 -18.53
CA LYS A 59 -15.84 2.86 -18.91
C LYS A 59 -16.25 3.77 -17.76
N ASP A 60 -17.09 3.27 -16.87
CA ASP A 60 -17.64 4.01 -15.74
C ASP A 60 -17.80 3.11 -14.50
N VAL A 61 -18.35 3.68 -13.43
CA VAL A 61 -18.52 2.99 -12.15
C VAL A 61 -19.60 1.90 -12.21
N ALA A 62 -20.58 1.99 -13.12
CA ALA A 62 -21.58 0.95 -13.29
C ALA A 62 -20.95 -0.28 -13.96
N ASP A 63 -20.20 -0.07 -15.05
CA ASP A 63 -19.41 -1.13 -15.69
C ASP A 63 -18.42 -1.77 -14.70
N PHE A 64 -17.85 -0.98 -13.78
CA PHE A 64 -16.93 -1.47 -12.76
C PHE A 64 -17.60 -2.41 -11.76
N PHE A 65 -18.82 -2.12 -11.30
CA PHE A 65 -19.54 -3.00 -10.39
C PHE A 65 -20.14 -4.24 -11.05
N ASP A 66 -20.34 -4.19 -12.37
CA ASP A 66 -20.71 -5.35 -13.18
C ASP A 66 -19.49 -6.19 -13.62
N PHE A 67 -18.26 -5.76 -13.27
CA PHE A 67 -17.03 -6.47 -13.64
C PHE A 67 -16.81 -7.71 -12.79
N ASP A 68 -16.57 -8.85 -13.45
CA ASP A 68 -16.36 -10.13 -12.78
C ASP A 68 -15.15 -10.10 -11.83
N PHE A 69 -15.28 -10.80 -10.70
CA PHE A 69 -14.16 -11.02 -9.79
C PHE A 69 -13.14 -11.95 -10.44
N THR A 70 -11.91 -11.44 -10.59
CA THR A 70 -10.82 -12.17 -11.27
C THR A 70 -10.23 -13.30 -10.43
N ASN A 71 -10.48 -13.32 -9.12
CA ASN A 71 -10.08 -14.37 -8.21
C ASN A 71 -11.00 -14.47 -6.97
N GLU A 72 -10.84 -15.56 -6.21
CA GLU A 72 -11.63 -15.83 -5.00
C GLU A 72 -11.32 -14.86 -3.85
N GLU A 73 -10.09 -14.32 -3.76
CA GLU A 73 -9.69 -13.37 -2.71
C GLU A 73 -10.46 -12.05 -2.83
N VAL A 74 -10.65 -11.54 -4.06
CA VAL A 74 -11.50 -10.38 -4.35
C VAL A 74 -12.94 -10.65 -3.91
N GLY A 75 -13.50 -11.80 -4.29
CA GLY A 75 -14.85 -12.18 -3.89
C GLY A 75 -15.04 -12.25 -2.37
N LYS A 76 -14.07 -12.83 -1.64
CA LYS A 76 -14.07 -12.88 -0.17
C LYS A 76 -13.99 -11.49 0.46
N TRP A 77 -13.20 -10.59 -0.12
CA TRP A 77 -13.09 -9.22 0.38
C TRP A 77 -14.42 -8.46 0.25
N PHE A 78 -15.17 -8.68 -0.83
CA PHE A 78 -16.50 -8.10 -1.00
C PHE A 78 -17.58 -8.64 -0.03
N MET A 79 -17.30 -9.70 0.73
CA MET A 79 -18.19 -10.21 1.79
C MET A 79 -18.00 -9.51 3.15
N GLN A 80 -17.03 -8.60 3.26
CA GLN A 80 -16.76 -7.83 4.49
C GLN A 80 -17.71 -6.62 4.62
N GLU A 81 -17.57 -5.83 5.69
CA GLU A 81 -18.36 -4.60 5.85
C GLU A 81 -17.84 -3.44 4.96
N ARG A 82 -18.75 -2.82 4.19
CA ARG A 82 -18.50 -1.66 3.31
C ARG A 82 -17.42 -1.79 2.19
N PRO A 83 -17.17 -2.96 1.59
CA PRO A 83 -16.17 -3.11 0.53
C PRO A 83 -16.58 -2.39 -0.77
N PHE A 84 -17.89 -2.27 -1.04
CA PHE A 84 -18.39 -1.55 -2.22
C PHE A 84 -18.11 -0.05 -2.15
N ASP A 85 -18.28 0.59 -0.99
CA ASP A 85 -17.97 2.02 -0.81
C ASP A 85 -16.47 2.28 -0.98
N LEU A 86 -15.63 1.39 -0.44
CA LEU A 86 -14.17 1.47 -0.58
C LEU A 86 -13.76 1.25 -2.05
N ALA A 87 -14.32 0.25 -2.73
CA ALA A 87 -14.04 0.00 -4.14
C ALA A 87 -14.46 1.18 -5.03
N ALA A 88 -15.64 1.78 -4.79
CA ALA A 88 -16.09 2.98 -5.51
C ALA A 88 -15.14 4.16 -5.33
N ARG A 89 -14.74 4.45 -4.08
CA ARG A 89 -13.78 5.52 -3.78
C ARG A 89 -12.41 5.24 -4.40
N ALA A 90 -11.91 4.01 -4.29
CA ALA A 90 -10.66 3.60 -4.92
C ALA A 90 -10.70 3.79 -6.45
N TRP A 91 -11.84 3.48 -7.08
CA TRP A 91 -12.05 3.68 -8.51
C TRP A 91 -12.07 5.16 -8.92
N LEU A 92 -12.80 6.00 -8.17
CA LEU A 92 -13.04 7.42 -8.50
C LEU A 92 -11.90 8.36 -8.06
N ASP A 93 -11.46 8.20 -6.81
CA ASP A 93 -10.57 9.12 -6.10
C ASP A 93 -9.11 8.59 -6.06
N GLY A 94 -8.92 7.32 -6.44
CA GLY A 94 -7.66 6.61 -6.28
C GLY A 94 -7.54 5.95 -4.90
N TYR A 95 -6.48 5.17 -4.72
CA TYR A 95 -6.25 4.37 -3.53
C TYR A 95 -4.78 4.28 -3.18
N GLU A 96 -4.52 3.93 -1.92
CA GLU A 96 -3.24 3.41 -1.46
C GLU A 96 -3.36 1.89 -1.30
N VAL A 97 -2.26 1.17 -1.53
CA VAL A 97 -2.25 -0.27 -1.31
C VAL A 97 -1.85 -0.55 0.13
N GLU A 98 -2.63 -1.39 0.81
CA GLU A 98 -2.30 -1.89 2.12
C GLU A 98 -0.91 -2.55 2.07
N LYS A 99 0.00 -2.06 2.91
CA LYS A 99 1.33 -2.66 3.04
C LYS A 99 1.16 -4.05 3.61
N GLU A 100 1.57 -5.06 2.86
CA GLU A 100 1.50 -6.44 3.33
C GLU A 100 2.44 -6.62 4.51
N LYS A 101 1.88 -7.00 5.66
CA LYS A 101 2.65 -7.19 6.90
C LYS A 101 3.79 -8.17 6.69
N ARG A 102 5.00 -7.76 7.03
CA ARG A 102 6.17 -8.64 6.96
C ARG A 102 6.68 -9.01 8.34
N TYR A 103 7.17 -10.23 8.45
CA TYR A 103 7.60 -10.82 9.69
C TYR A 103 9.07 -11.24 9.60
N ARG A 104 9.81 -10.95 10.66
CA ARG A 104 11.11 -11.56 10.92
C ARG A 104 10.93 -12.69 11.92
N VAL A 105 11.40 -13.88 11.56
CA VAL A 105 11.29 -15.07 12.41
C VAL A 105 12.68 -15.45 12.93
N LYS A 106 12.81 -15.62 14.25
CA LYS A 106 14.04 -16.06 14.91
C LYS A 106 13.82 -17.31 15.74
N VAL A 107 14.83 -18.17 15.82
CA VAL A 107 14.85 -19.30 16.77
C VAL A 107 15.48 -18.86 18.07
N LYS A 108 14.76 -19.05 19.19
CA LYS A 108 15.28 -18.67 20.51
C LYS A 108 16.46 -19.55 20.92
N GLY A 109 17.46 -18.93 21.55
CA GLY A 109 18.62 -19.63 22.11
C GLY A 109 19.69 -20.03 21.09
N ILE A 110 19.59 -19.56 19.84
CA ILE A 110 20.62 -19.73 18.80
C ILE A 110 21.52 -18.48 18.75
N CYS A 111 22.75 -18.64 18.23
CA CYS A 111 23.69 -17.53 18.05
C CYS A 111 23.14 -16.50 17.05
N GLY A 112 23.34 -15.21 17.32
CA GLY A 112 22.68 -14.12 16.58
C GLY A 112 22.92 -14.07 15.07
N ASN A 113 24.01 -14.65 14.58
CA ASN A 113 24.35 -14.77 13.16
C ASN A 113 23.78 -16.03 12.48
N HIS A 114 23.02 -16.84 13.22
CA HIS A 114 22.40 -18.09 12.76
C HIS A 114 20.97 -18.26 13.30
N GLU A 115 20.35 -17.22 13.84
CA GLU A 115 19.03 -17.30 14.49
C GLU A 115 17.88 -16.95 13.56
N THR A 116 18.11 -16.18 12.48
CA THR A 116 17.04 -15.59 11.65
C THR A 116 16.71 -16.50 10.47
N LEU A 117 15.42 -16.76 10.25
CA LEU A 117 14.92 -17.52 9.11
C LEU A 117 15.00 -16.67 7.84
N ASN A 118 15.87 -17.06 6.92
CA ASN A 118 16.12 -16.36 5.67
C ASN A 118 15.67 -17.22 4.48
N ARG A 119 15.31 -16.55 3.38
CA ARG A 119 15.04 -17.16 2.08
C ARG A 119 16.08 -16.68 1.07
N GLU A 120 16.79 -17.61 0.45
CA GLU A 120 17.70 -17.29 -0.65
C GLU A 120 16.87 -16.92 -1.90
N LYS A 121 17.16 -15.75 -2.49
CA LYS A 121 16.32 -15.07 -3.46
C LYS A 121 16.24 -15.79 -4.82
N HIS A 122 17.26 -16.55 -5.21
CA HIS A 122 17.29 -17.20 -6.53
C HIS A 122 16.70 -18.61 -6.53
N SER A 123 17.00 -19.40 -5.50
CA SER A 123 16.61 -20.81 -5.35
C SER A 123 15.38 -21.01 -4.48
N ASN A 124 14.91 -19.96 -3.79
CA ASN A 124 13.82 -20.01 -2.81
C ASN A 124 14.05 -21.03 -1.68
N LYS A 125 15.32 -21.35 -1.39
CA LYS A 125 15.69 -22.23 -0.29
C LYS A 125 15.73 -21.45 1.02
N TRP A 126 15.23 -22.09 2.07
CA TRP A 126 15.18 -21.53 3.41
C TRP A 126 16.35 -22.02 4.25
N LEU A 127 16.88 -21.13 5.10
CA LEU A 127 17.98 -21.42 6.00
C LEU A 127 17.94 -20.49 7.21
N PHE A 128 18.62 -20.87 8.29
CA PHE A 128 18.87 -19.96 9.41
C PHE A 128 20.23 -19.30 9.27
N SER A 129 20.27 -17.97 9.35
CA SER A 129 21.48 -17.16 9.17
C SER A 129 21.35 -15.81 9.89
N ASP A 130 22.24 -14.88 9.55
CA ASP A 130 22.27 -13.53 10.09
C ASP A 130 21.01 -12.74 9.70
N ARG A 131 20.66 -11.75 10.52
CA ARG A 131 19.51 -10.88 10.34
C ARG A 131 19.66 -9.87 9.18
N GLU A 132 20.85 -9.74 8.60
CA GLU A 132 21.16 -8.77 7.55
C GLU A 132 20.58 -9.15 6.18
N GLU A 133 19.59 -8.38 5.74
CA GLU A 133 19.08 -8.37 4.37
C GLU A 133 20.21 -8.00 3.38
N ASN A 134 20.35 -8.76 2.31
CA ASN A 134 21.37 -8.50 1.29
C ASN A 134 20.90 -8.95 -0.10
N SER A 135 21.78 -8.87 -1.11
CA SER A 135 21.44 -9.24 -2.49
C SER A 135 21.06 -10.71 -2.68
N LEU A 136 21.53 -11.60 -1.80
CA LEU A 136 21.28 -13.05 -1.88
C LEU A 136 20.11 -13.48 -0.99
N TYR A 137 19.93 -12.86 0.17
CA TYR A 137 18.99 -13.33 1.18
C TYR A 137 17.91 -12.29 1.51
N GLY A 138 16.67 -12.78 1.58
CA GLY A 138 15.53 -12.10 2.19
C GLY A 138 15.34 -12.53 3.64
N THR A 139 15.11 -11.56 4.53
CA THR A 139 15.01 -11.75 5.99
C THR A 139 13.63 -11.42 6.56
N HIS A 140 12.76 -10.86 5.71
CA HIS A 140 11.39 -10.49 6.05
C HIS A 140 10.42 -11.18 5.10
N HIS A 141 9.45 -11.87 5.66
CA HIS A 141 8.55 -12.74 4.91
C HIS A 141 7.11 -12.38 5.21
N THR A 142 6.25 -12.46 4.20
CA THR A 142 4.81 -12.33 4.45
C THR A 142 4.31 -13.58 5.16
N ARG A 143 3.16 -13.47 5.83
CA ARG A 143 2.54 -14.64 6.48
C ARG A 143 2.28 -15.76 5.48
N LYS A 144 1.82 -15.42 4.27
CA LYS A 144 1.56 -16.36 3.18
C LYS A 144 2.84 -17.08 2.74
N GLU A 145 3.96 -16.35 2.60
CA GLU A 145 5.26 -16.96 2.27
C GLU A 145 5.72 -17.99 3.32
N LEU A 146 5.50 -17.69 4.60
CA LEU A 146 5.82 -18.62 5.70
C LEU A 146 4.89 -19.83 5.70
N GLU A 147 3.58 -19.63 5.50
CA GLU A 147 2.60 -20.70 5.45
C GLU A 147 2.85 -21.64 4.26
N ASP A 148 3.06 -21.09 3.06
CA ASP A 148 3.35 -21.85 1.83
C ASP A 148 4.67 -22.65 1.95
N ALA A 149 5.63 -22.15 2.71
CA ALA A 149 6.91 -22.81 2.97
C ALA A 149 6.85 -23.83 4.13
N GLY A 150 5.69 -24.03 4.77
CA GLY A 150 5.51 -24.98 5.86
C GLY A 150 5.95 -24.47 7.24
N PHE A 151 6.16 -23.15 7.38
CA PHE A 151 6.52 -22.49 8.63
C PHE A 151 5.32 -21.88 9.37
N SER A 152 4.09 -22.33 9.12
CA SER A 152 2.88 -21.81 9.76
C SER A 152 2.92 -21.87 11.30
N GLU A 153 3.62 -22.86 11.85
CA GLU A 153 3.74 -23.09 13.31
C GLU A 153 4.61 -22.04 14.03
N VAL A 154 5.39 -21.22 13.31
CA VAL A 154 6.27 -20.21 13.95
C VAL A 154 5.48 -19.18 14.76
N PHE A 155 4.22 -18.92 14.39
CA PHE A 155 3.34 -17.98 15.08
C PHE A 155 2.77 -18.52 16.41
N ASN A 156 2.73 -19.84 16.60
CA ASN A 156 2.13 -20.48 17.76
C ASN A 156 3.13 -21.23 18.64
N SER A 157 4.38 -21.36 18.18
CA SER A 157 5.41 -22.13 18.86
C SER A 157 6.25 -21.26 19.81
N PRO A 158 6.47 -21.71 21.07
CA PRO A 158 7.30 -20.98 22.01
C PRO A 158 8.79 -20.95 21.61
N LEU A 159 9.21 -21.80 20.66
CA LEU A 159 10.58 -21.91 20.17
C LEU A 159 11.01 -20.72 19.30
N PHE A 160 10.04 -20.00 18.73
CA PHE A 160 10.29 -18.88 17.84
C PHE A 160 9.95 -17.53 18.48
N GLU A 161 10.61 -16.50 17.98
CA GLU A 161 10.26 -15.10 18.15
C GLU A 161 9.89 -14.55 16.78
N VAL A 162 8.70 -13.95 16.68
CA VAL A 162 8.18 -13.39 15.43
C VAL A 162 7.92 -11.91 15.64
N GLU A 163 8.60 -11.08 14.86
CA GLU A 163 8.55 -9.62 14.92
C GLU A 163 7.90 -9.08 13.64
N GLU A 164 6.84 -8.28 13.74
CA GLU A 164 6.29 -7.51 12.61
C GLU A 164 7.22 -6.32 12.34
N VAL A 165 7.74 -6.20 11.12
CA VAL A 165 8.80 -5.24 10.77
C VAL A 165 8.36 -4.18 9.76
N GLU A 166 7.29 -4.42 9.01
CA GLU A 166 6.75 -3.55 7.95
C GLU A 166 5.24 -3.75 7.82
#